data_AF-A0A358CV00-F1
#
_entry.id   AF-A0A358CV00-F1
#
_cell.length_a   1.000
_cell.length_b   1.000
_cell.length_c   1.000
_cell.angle_alpha   90.00
_cell.angle_beta   90.00
_cell.angle_gamma   90.00
#
_symmetry.space_group_name_H-M   'P 1'
#
loop_
_entity.id
_entity.type
_entity.pdbx_description
1 polymer ?
#
loop_
_entity_poly.entity_id
_entity_poly.type
_entity_poly.pdbx_seq_one_letter_code
_entity_poly.pdbx_strand_id
1 'polypeptide(L)'
;MSKKNKKVVENQMSKESTPWSETHADMCNDLPNTILGDDLALVTENMEAILRSPSHSLAQDDRALLERTEMRGVRMLLELGKPELAFQEDNIESTVIVFGGTQIIERNAAERHLSEALR
;
A
#
# COMPACT_ATOMS: atom_id res chain seq x y z
N MET A 1 30.86 -43.80 45.15
CA MET A 1 30.30 -42.59 45.78
C MET A 1 31.02 -41.39 45.19
N SER A 2 30.44 -40.28 44.74
CA SER A 2 29.07 -39.80 44.68
C SER A 2 29.01 -38.83 43.48
N LYS A 3 28.02 -39.01 42.61
CA LYS A 3 27.82 -38.18 41.41
C LYS A 3 27.31 -36.80 41.85
N LYS A 4 27.95 -35.72 41.39
CA LYS A 4 27.46 -34.35 41.64
C LYS A 4 26.16 -34.14 40.86
N ASN A 5 25.05 -34.04 41.58
CA ASN A 5 23.72 -33.72 41.04
C ASN A 5 23.66 -32.23 40.63
N LYS A 6 23.49 -31.98 39.33
CA LYS A 6 23.11 -30.66 38.81
C LYS A 6 21.61 -30.49 39.05
N LYS A 7 21.23 -29.69 40.05
CA LYS A 7 19.83 -29.32 40.28
C LYS A 7 19.32 -28.55 39.07
N VAL A 8 18.34 -29.12 38.38
CA VAL A 8 17.49 -28.41 37.42
C VAL A 8 16.62 -27.47 38.25
N VAL A 9 16.76 -26.17 38.01
CA VAL A 9 15.92 -25.15 38.63
C VAL A 9 14.61 -25.14 37.85
N GLU A 10 13.57 -25.68 38.47
CA GLU A 10 12.21 -25.67 37.97
C GLU A 10 11.71 -24.22 38.06
N ASN A 11 11.64 -23.54 36.92
CA ASN A 11 11.14 -22.17 36.85
C ASN A 11 9.62 -22.21 36.96
N GLN A 12 9.10 -22.06 38.17
CA GLN A 12 7.69 -21.80 38.43
C GLN A 12 7.36 -20.38 37.95
N MET A 13 7.01 -20.25 36.67
CA MET A 13 6.37 -19.04 36.17
C MET A 13 4.94 -18.99 36.71
N SER A 14 4.71 -18.02 37.59
CA SER A 14 3.41 -17.59 38.10
C SER A 14 2.41 -17.44 36.95
N LYS A 15 1.29 -18.15 37.04
CA LYS A 15 0.14 -18.00 36.16
C LYS A 15 -0.57 -16.68 36.49
N GLU A 16 -0.08 -15.57 35.96
CA GLU A 16 -0.89 -14.36 35.84
C GLU A 16 -1.69 -14.46 34.53
N SER A 17 -2.97 -14.79 34.65
CA SER A 17 -3.91 -14.81 33.53
C SER A 17 -4.18 -13.38 33.08
N THR A 18 -3.58 -12.98 31.97
CA THR A 18 -3.92 -11.72 31.31
C THR A 18 -5.17 -11.92 30.47
N PRO A 19 -6.07 -10.92 30.34
CA PRO A 19 -7.30 -11.07 29.55
C PRO A 19 -7.07 -11.41 28.06
N TRP A 20 -5.84 -11.25 27.58
CA TRP A 20 -5.42 -11.53 26.20
C TRP A 20 -4.81 -12.94 26.03
N SER A 21 -4.59 -13.71 27.11
CA SER A 21 -4.01 -15.05 27.03
C SER A 21 -5.00 -16.13 26.62
N GLU A 22 -6.30 -15.88 26.78
CA GLU A 22 -7.34 -16.89 26.50
C GLU A 22 -7.74 -16.98 25.02
N THR A 23 -7.45 -15.95 24.22
CA THR A 23 -7.91 -15.91 22.81
C THR A 23 -6.84 -16.21 21.78
N HIS A 24 -5.54 -16.18 22.12
CA HIS A 24 -4.45 -16.27 21.12
C HIS A 24 -3.36 -17.30 21.44
N ALA A 25 -3.40 -17.99 22.59
CA ALA A 25 -2.35 -18.95 22.96
C ALA A 25 -2.35 -20.21 22.09
N ASP A 26 -3.50 -20.63 21.55
CA ASP A 26 -3.64 -21.90 20.81
C ASP A 26 -3.29 -21.82 19.32
N MET A 27 -3.24 -20.63 18.71
CA MET A 27 -2.99 -20.51 17.26
C MET A 27 -1.53 -20.80 16.86
N CYS A 28 -0.61 -20.89 17.82
CA CYS A 28 0.79 -21.22 17.57
C CYS A 28 1.06 -22.73 17.69
N ASN A 29 0.09 -23.54 18.17
CA ASN A 29 0.25 -24.99 18.32
C ASN A 29 0.03 -25.78 17.01
N ASP A 30 -0.58 -25.15 16.00
CA ASP A 30 -0.75 -25.72 14.65
C ASP A 30 0.48 -25.51 13.76
N LEU A 31 1.49 -24.77 14.24
CA LEU A 31 2.75 -24.64 13.52
C LEU A 31 3.60 -25.89 13.76
N PRO A 32 4.16 -26.50 12.71
CA PRO A 32 4.99 -27.69 12.87
C PRO A 32 6.19 -27.36 13.77
N ASN A 33 6.49 -28.24 14.73
CA ASN A 33 7.65 -28.16 15.64
C ASN A 33 9.02 -28.31 14.92
N THR A 34 9.04 -28.13 13.60
CA THR A 34 10.24 -28.21 12.77
C THR A 34 11.14 -27.02 13.10
N ILE A 35 12.41 -27.30 13.42
CA ILE A 35 13.40 -26.23 13.53
C ILE A 35 13.50 -25.58 12.14
N LEU A 36 13.28 -24.26 12.10
CA LEU A 36 13.26 -23.46 10.88
C LEU A 36 14.48 -23.80 10.00
N GLY A 37 14.28 -24.57 8.92
CA GLY A 37 15.35 -24.92 7.96
C GLY A 37 15.64 -26.40 7.71
N ASP A 38 15.07 -27.35 8.47
CA ASP A 38 15.41 -28.77 8.28
C ASP A 38 14.77 -29.40 7.01
N ASP A 39 13.64 -28.86 6.56
CA ASP A 39 12.95 -29.28 5.34
C ASP A 39 13.12 -28.25 4.22
N LEU A 40 14.07 -28.51 3.34
CA LEU A 40 14.38 -27.64 2.20
C LEU A 40 13.20 -27.51 1.22
N ALA A 41 12.39 -28.55 1.06
CA ALA A 41 11.24 -28.51 0.16
C ALA A 41 10.16 -27.57 0.72
N LEU A 42 9.84 -27.71 2.01
CA LEU A 42 8.89 -26.85 2.70
C LEU A 42 9.36 -25.39 2.74
N VAL A 43 10.66 -25.15 2.98
CA VAL A 43 11.24 -23.80 2.95
C VAL A 43 11.10 -23.17 1.57
N THR A 44 11.38 -23.94 0.52
CA THR A 44 11.27 -23.47 -0.87
C THR A 44 9.82 -23.14 -1.22
N GLU A 45 8.87 -24.02 -0.88
CA GLU A 45 7.44 -23.80 -1.10
C GLU A 45 6.93 -22.55 -0.38
N ASN A 46 7.29 -22.38 0.89
CA ASN A 46 6.93 -21.20 1.67
C ASN A 46 7.53 -19.92 1.08
N MET A 47 8.79 -19.97 0.65
CA MET A 47 9.45 -18.84 0.01
C MET A 47 8.74 -18.47 -1.29
N GLU A 48 8.39 -19.44 -2.13
CA GLU A 48 7.61 -19.21 -3.35
C GLU A 48 6.21 -18.66 -3.08
N ALA A 49 5.57 -19.09 -1.99
CA ALA A 49 4.28 -18.55 -1.57
C ALA A 49 4.40 -17.08 -1.13
N ILE A 50 5.44 -16.73 -0.38
CA ILE A 50 5.72 -15.35 0.05
C ILE A 50 6.02 -14.46 -1.17
N LEU A 51 6.89 -14.90 -2.07
CA LEU A 51 7.29 -14.12 -3.25
C LEU A 51 6.12 -13.89 -4.22
N ARG A 52 5.16 -14.82 -4.27
CA ARG A 52 3.93 -14.66 -5.05
C ARG A 52 2.83 -13.88 -4.33
N SER A 53 3.02 -13.56 -3.04
CA SER A 53 2.01 -12.83 -2.28
C SER A 53 1.90 -11.37 -2.74
N PRO A 54 0.69 -10.79 -2.82
CA PRO A 54 0.52 -9.39 -3.20
C PRO A 54 1.28 -8.41 -2.29
N SER A 55 1.40 -8.74 -1.00
CA SER A 55 2.12 -7.93 -0.01
C SER A 55 3.63 -7.82 -0.27
N HIS A 56 4.19 -8.71 -1.10
CA HIS A 56 5.59 -8.66 -1.51
C HIS A 56 5.80 -7.80 -2.78
N SER A 57 4.72 -7.37 -3.45
CA SER A 57 4.83 -6.43 -4.57
C SER A 57 5.27 -5.05 -4.07
N LEU A 58 6.13 -4.39 -4.82
CA LEU A 58 6.51 -3.01 -4.51
C LEU A 58 5.32 -2.09 -4.74
N ALA A 59 5.18 -1.08 -3.88
CA ALA A 59 4.00 -0.20 -3.90
C ALA A 59 3.86 0.59 -5.22
N GLN A 60 4.96 0.96 -5.88
CA GLN A 60 4.87 1.65 -7.18
C GLN A 60 4.40 0.74 -8.33
N ASP A 61 4.56 -0.57 -8.19
CA ASP A 61 4.17 -1.57 -9.19
C ASP A 61 2.83 -2.26 -8.84
N ASP A 62 2.37 -2.11 -7.60
CA ASP A 62 1.09 -2.66 -7.12
C ASP A 62 -0.10 -1.74 -7.48
N ARG A 63 -0.61 -1.95 -8.69
CA ARG A 63 -1.82 -1.27 -9.17
C ARG A 63 -3.06 -1.56 -8.31
N ALA A 64 -3.20 -2.77 -7.78
CA ALA A 64 -4.36 -3.15 -6.98
C ALA A 64 -4.38 -2.40 -5.64
N LEU A 65 -3.22 -2.13 -5.05
CA LEU A 65 -3.08 -1.23 -3.92
C LEU A 65 -3.44 0.22 -4.31
N LEU A 66 -2.85 0.75 -5.37
CA LEU A 66 -3.04 2.15 -5.77
C LEU A 66 -4.50 2.46 -6.16
N GLU A 67 -5.24 1.51 -6.72
CA GLU A 67 -6.65 1.69 -7.10
C GLU A 67 -7.62 1.73 -5.90
N ARG A 68 -7.15 1.41 -4.69
CA ARG A 68 -7.98 1.45 -3.47
C ARG A 68 -8.43 2.87 -3.14
N THR A 69 -9.60 2.98 -2.50
CA THR A 69 -10.19 4.27 -2.13
C THR A 69 -9.33 5.03 -1.12
N GLU A 70 -8.71 4.29 -0.20
CA GLU A 70 -7.77 4.77 0.81
C GLU A 70 -6.53 5.41 0.18
N MET A 71 -6.11 4.93 -1.00
CA MET A 71 -4.96 5.45 -1.74
C MET A 71 -5.27 6.67 -2.63
N ARG A 72 -6.53 7.16 -2.62
CA ARG A 72 -6.94 8.32 -3.42
C ARG A 72 -6.11 9.57 -3.13
N GLY A 73 -5.79 9.85 -1.87
CA GLY A 73 -4.99 11.02 -1.49
C GLY A 73 -3.57 10.97 -2.07
N VAL A 74 -2.94 9.79 -1.99
CA VAL A 74 -1.61 9.55 -2.57
C VAL A 74 -1.64 9.71 -4.09
N ARG A 75 -2.66 9.13 -4.76
CA ARG A 75 -2.84 9.31 -6.20
C ARG A 75 -3.02 10.77 -6.59
N MET A 76 -3.81 11.54 -5.85
CA MET A 76 -4.00 12.96 -6.13
C MET A 76 -2.68 13.75 -6.03
N LEU A 77 -1.85 13.42 -5.04
CA LEU A 77 -0.51 14.01 -4.90
C LEU A 77 0.39 13.67 -6.10
N LEU A 78 0.38 12.42 -6.56
CA LEU A 78 1.11 12.00 -7.75
C LEU A 78 0.62 12.73 -9.02
N GLU A 79 -0.70 12.87 -9.20
CA GLU A 79 -1.27 13.60 -10.35
C GLU A 79 -0.90 15.10 -10.33
N LEU A 80 -0.79 15.72 -9.15
CA LEU A 80 -0.33 17.10 -9.03
C LEU A 80 1.19 17.22 -9.26
N GLY A 81 1.97 16.22 -8.88
CA GLY A 81 3.43 16.23 -9.06
C GLY A 81 3.87 16.06 -10.51
N LYS A 82 3.14 15.29 -11.32
CA LYS A 82 3.45 15.10 -12.75
C LYS A 82 3.64 16.40 -13.54
N PRO A 83 2.68 17.36 -13.54
CA PRO A 83 2.84 18.61 -14.27
C PRO A 83 3.98 19.47 -13.73
N GLU A 84 4.22 19.46 -12.42
CA GLU A 84 5.35 20.19 -11.82
C GLU A 84 6.70 19.67 -12.34
N LEU A 85 6.88 18.34 -12.39
CA LEU A 85 8.08 17.74 -12.95
C LEU A 85 8.25 18.10 -14.44
N ALA A 86 7.15 18.05 -15.21
CA ALA A 86 7.18 18.43 -16.62
C ALA A 86 7.59 19.92 -16.82
N PHE A 87 7.05 20.83 -16.01
CA PHE A 87 7.42 22.25 -16.07
C PHE A 87 8.89 22.49 -15.74
N GLN A 88 9.44 21.74 -14.79
CA GLN A 88 10.86 21.82 -14.45
C GLN A 88 11.75 21.29 -15.59
N GLU A 89 11.38 20.16 -16.20
CA GLU A 89 12.10 19.59 -17.36
C GLU A 89 12.10 20.57 -18.56
N ASP A 90 10.98 21.26 -18.78
CA ASP A 90 10.83 22.24 -19.86
C ASP A 90 11.36 23.64 -19.51
N ASN A 91 11.95 23.84 -18.32
CA ASN A 91 12.47 25.13 -17.83
C ASN A 91 11.42 26.27 -17.86
N ILE A 92 10.17 25.97 -17.50
CA ILE A 92 9.12 26.98 -17.39
C ILE A 92 9.25 27.76 -16.07
N GLU A 93 9.64 29.03 -16.16
CA GLU A 93 9.78 29.91 -14.98
C GLU A 93 8.47 30.58 -14.54
N SER A 94 7.50 30.74 -15.46
CA SER A 94 6.25 31.45 -15.19
C SER A 94 5.11 30.95 -16.07
N THR A 95 3.93 30.78 -15.46
CA THR A 95 2.73 30.26 -16.11
C THR A 95 1.56 31.22 -15.93
N VAL A 96 0.92 31.61 -17.03
CA VAL A 96 -0.33 32.39 -17.01
C VAL A 96 -1.51 31.43 -17.16
N ILE A 97 -2.35 31.34 -16.13
CA ILE A 97 -3.55 30.51 -16.14
C ILE A 97 -4.75 31.35 -16.57
N VAL A 98 -5.37 31.00 -17.68
CA VAL A 98 -6.57 31.67 -18.21
C VAL A 98 -7.78 30.77 -18.02
N PHE A 99 -8.81 31.27 -17.33
CA PHE A 99 -10.11 30.60 -17.22
C PHE A 99 -11.11 31.24 -18.18
N GLY A 100 -12.00 30.42 -18.73
CA GLY A 100 -13.07 30.87 -19.63
C GLY A 100 -14.30 29.97 -19.52
N GLY A 101 -15.46 30.48 -19.97
CA GLY A 101 -16.69 29.70 -20.01
C GLY A 101 -16.64 28.64 -21.12
N THR A 102 -17.09 27.42 -20.83
CA THR A 102 -17.10 26.30 -21.80
C THR A 102 -18.08 26.48 -22.96
N GLN A 103 -19.00 27.44 -22.86
CA GLN A 103 -20.05 27.70 -23.83
C GLN A 103 -19.85 29.02 -24.61
N ILE A 104 -18.69 29.66 -24.46
CA ILE A 104 -18.37 30.85 -25.24
C ILE A 104 -18.01 30.41 -26.66
N ILE A 105 -18.88 30.74 -27.61
CA ILE A 105 -18.62 30.52 -29.04
C ILE A 105 -17.79 31.66 -29.61
N GLU A 106 -17.10 31.38 -30.72
CA GLU A 106 -16.38 32.41 -31.46
C GLU A 106 -17.32 33.56 -31.85
N ARG A 107 -16.80 34.79 -31.82
CA ARG A 107 -17.55 36.02 -32.12
C ARG A 107 -18.40 35.92 -33.40
N ASN A 108 -17.84 35.41 -34.50
CA ASN A 108 -18.56 35.30 -35.77
C ASN A 108 -19.74 34.31 -35.69
N ALA A 109 -19.66 33.28 -34.86
CA ALA A 109 -20.79 32.36 -34.63
C ALA A 109 -21.86 33.02 -33.76
N ALA A 110 -21.46 33.78 -32.73
CA ALA A 110 -22.38 34.54 -31.90
C ALA A 110 -23.16 35.59 -32.69
N GLU A 111 -22.49 36.33 -33.57
CA GLU A 111 -23.12 37.34 -34.44
C GLU A 111 -24.12 36.70 -35.42
N ARG A 112 -23.78 35.53 -35.99
CA ARG A 112 -24.73 34.77 -36.83
C ARG A 112 -25.96 34.34 -36.06
N HIS A 113 -25.79 33.71 -34.89
CA HIS A 113 -26.92 33.27 -34.06
C HIS A 113 -27.81 34.45 -33.65
N LEU A 114 -27.20 35.61 -33.32
CA LEU A 114 -27.94 36.82 -33.02
C LEU A 114 -28.74 37.31 -34.24
N SER A 115 -28.12 37.34 -35.42
CA SER A 115 -28.80 37.76 -36.65
C SER A 115 -29.95 36.83 -37.05
N GLU A 116 -29.82 35.53 -36.80
CA GLU A 116 -30.86 34.53 -37.05
C GLU A 116 -32.02 34.68 -36.07
N ALA A 117 -31.74 34.94 -34.79
CA ALA A 117 -32.77 35.12 -33.76
C ALA A 117 -33.56 36.44 -33.89
N LEU A 118 -32.94 37.47 -34.49
CA LEU A 118 -33.56 38.77 -34.73
C LEU A 118 -34.39 38.83 -36.03
N ARG A 119 -34.34 37.77 -36.85
CA ARG A 119 -35.06 37.66 -38.12
C ARG A 119 -36.47 37.10 -37.91
#